data_AF-A0A1F8TG02-F1
#
_entry.id   AF-A0A1F8TG02-F1
#
_cell.length_a   1.000
_cell.length_b   1.000
_cell.length_c   1.000
_cell.angle_alpha   90.00
_cell.angle_beta   90.00
_cell.angle_gamma   90.00
#
_symmetry.space_group_name_H-M   'P 1'
#
loop_
_entity.id
_entity.type
_entity.pdbx_description
1 polymer ?
#
loop_
_entity_poly.entity_id
_entity_poly.type
_entity_poly.pdbx_seq_one_letter_code
_entity_poly.pdbx_strand_id
1 'polypeptide(L)'
;MTTDTFALFALVGGGAMAAMASAAERGRPLRWLVVGVLTGLAHLARADGVLLLAPGLLAAVFWSKERRTSSAFLVLAGYFAVMTPWWARGALAGDSPLPLGLNRTLWLLRYEDLFSYPASILTPERWWAAGLTAIGRDRLQALLTNLQSLIAVNGLIFLGPFMIVAAVENRREPIVRLSGVYLAVLIGVMSFVFPYAGARGGFFHSSSALMPVLWALAPLGLRRTVRWAAELRGWVVERAQTLYGWTAPALAGLFTFGLLWLRVIGGTPSEPAWSGSAAAYVAVAAELDSLDPSPPAVAVNNPPGFFLASRSPSVMIPNGPPEVLRAATARFNIGWVILDANRPEGLAGLYETPSSVTWLHLARRVQESRGEDILLLRVLPEGVEP
;
A
#
# COMPACT_ATOMS: atom_id res chain seq x y z
N MET A 1 2.31 -12.56 -13.28
CA MET A 1 3.36 -11.77 -12.61
C MET A 1 2.75 -10.43 -12.23
N THR A 2 2.41 -10.21 -10.96
CA THR A 2 2.02 -8.86 -10.50
C THR A 2 3.30 -8.06 -10.35
N THR A 3 3.53 -7.09 -11.24
CA THR A 3 4.63 -6.13 -11.09
C THR A 3 4.39 -5.30 -9.84
N ASP A 4 5.12 -5.61 -8.78
CA ASP A 4 5.11 -4.84 -7.56
C ASP A 4 6.05 -3.63 -7.68
N THR A 5 5.63 -2.47 -7.20
CA THR A 5 6.42 -1.23 -7.34
C THR A 5 7.29 -0.91 -6.13
N PHE A 6 7.39 -1.79 -5.11
CA PHE A 6 8.12 -1.48 -3.89
C PHE A 6 9.61 -1.29 -4.12
N ALA A 7 10.25 -2.22 -4.85
CA ALA A 7 11.69 -2.11 -5.09
C ALA A 7 12.02 -0.82 -5.85
N LEU A 8 11.21 -0.51 -6.86
CA LEU A 8 11.33 0.74 -7.61
C LEU A 8 11.12 1.97 -6.71
N PHE A 9 10.08 1.96 -5.87
CA PHE A 9 9.78 3.06 -4.95
C PHE A 9 10.86 3.23 -3.87
N ALA A 10 11.41 2.13 -3.34
CA ALA A 10 12.52 2.14 -2.41
C ALA A 10 13.78 2.77 -3.02
N LEU A 11 14.12 2.37 -4.25
CA LEU A 11 15.28 2.88 -4.98
C LEU A 11 15.12 4.36 -5.32
N VAL A 12 14.00 4.74 -5.92
CA VAL A 12 13.77 6.13 -6.38
C VAL A 12 13.53 7.06 -5.18
N GLY A 13 12.76 6.63 -4.17
CA GLY A 13 12.50 7.41 -2.96
C GLY A 13 13.75 7.57 -2.08
N GLY A 14 14.50 6.49 -1.86
CA GLY A 14 15.79 6.55 -1.18
C GLY A 14 16.82 7.39 -1.95
N GLY A 15 16.85 7.24 -3.27
CA GLY A 15 17.65 8.07 -4.18
C GLY A 15 17.29 9.55 -4.11
N ALA A 16 15.99 9.89 -4.02
CA ALA A 16 15.54 11.26 -3.85
C ALA A 16 16.08 11.87 -2.54
N MET A 17 16.00 11.15 -1.42
CA MET A 17 16.54 11.62 -0.13
C MET A 17 18.06 11.77 -0.15
N ALA A 18 18.77 10.83 -0.79
CA ALA A 18 20.22 10.94 -0.98
C ALA A 18 20.59 12.15 -1.87
N ALA A 19 19.82 12.41 -2.94
CA ALA A 19 19.99 13.57 -3.79
C ALA A 19 19.71 14.88 -3.03
N MET A 20 18.68 14.92 -2.18
CA MET A 20 18.37 16.07 -1.32
C MET A 20 19.53 16.39 -0.37
N ALA A 21 20.07 15.37 0.32
CA ALA A 21 21.23 15.51 1.20
C ALA A 21 22.45 16.05 0.44
N SER A 22 22.75 15.45 -0.71
CA SER A 22 23.86 15.83 -1.58
C SER A 22 23.70 17.25 -2.16
N ALA A 23 22.48 17.68 -2.49
CA ALA A 23 22.17 19.02 -2.97
C ALA A 23 22.39 20.08 -1.87
N ALA A 24 21.92 19.80 -0.65
CA ALA A 24 22.11 20.67 0.51
C ALA A 24 23.60 20.87 0.87
N GLU A 25 24.42 19.82 0.71
CA GLU A 25 25.84 19.89 1.09
C GLU A 25 26.74 20.56 0.05
N ARG A 26 26.56 20.26 -1.25
CA ARG A 26 27.58 20.60 -2.26
C ARG A 26 27.24 21.80 -3.15
N GLY A 27 26.12 22.48 -2.92
CA GLY A 27 25.79 23.76 -3.58
C GLY A 27 25.91 23.72 -5.10
N ARG A 28 25.11 22.88 -5.78
CA ARG A 28 25.01 22.89 -7.24
C ARG A 28 23.54 22.94 -7.65
N PRO A 29 23.09 23.96 -8.40
CA PRO A 29 21.67 24.17 -8.67
C PRO A 29 21.02 22.98 -9.40
N LEU A 30 21.71 22.37 -10.37
CA LEU A 30 21.20 21.23 -11.13
C LEU A 30 20.85 20.01 -10.25
N ARG A 31 21.44 19.89 -9.05
CA ARG A 31 21.09 18.81 -8.11
C ARG A 31 19.66 18.93 -7.59
N TRP A 32 19.15 20.16 -7.44
CA TRP A 32 17.75 20.39 -7.07
C TRP A 32 16.79 19.97 -8.18
N LEU A 33 17.19 20.08 -9.45
CA LEU A 33 16.43 19.52 -10.57
C LEU A 33 16.34 17.99 -10.46
N VAL A 34 17.46 17.32 -10.15
CA VAL A 34 17.48 15.86 -9.95
C VAL A 34 16.60 15.43 -8.77
N VAL A 35 16.59 16.20 -7.67
CA VAL A 35 15.65 15.99 -6.55
C VAL A 35 14.20 16.03 -7.04
N GLY A 36 13.86 17.03 -7.86
CA GLY A 36 12.54 17.15 -8.48
C GLY A 36 12.19 15.94 -9.35
N VAL A 37 13.08 15.56 -10.26
CA VAL A 37 12.88 14.41 -11.16
C VAL A 37 12.68 13.11 -10.39
N LEU A 38 13.53 12.81 -9.41
CA LEU A 38 13.39 11.60 -8.58
C LEU A 38 12.09 11.62 -7.76
N THR A 39 11.69 12.79 -7.25
CA THR A 39 10.41 12.95 -6.55
C THR A 39 9.22 12.71 -7.49
N GLY A 40 9.28 13.21 -8.73
CA GLY A 40 8.28 12.96 -9.76
C GLY A 40 8.21 11.49 -10.15
N LEU A 41 9.36 10.82 -10.30
CA LEU A 41 9.41 9.37 -10.56
C LEU A 41 8.86 8.55 -9.40
N ALA A 42 9.13 8.96 -8.16
CA ALA A 42 8.54 8.33 -6.98
C ALA A 42 7.01 8.49 -6.97
N HIS A 43 6.49 9.67 -7.31
CA HIS A 43 5.04 9.90 -7.44
C HIS A 43 4.43 9.07 -8.58
N LEU A 44 5.14 8.94 -9.70
CA LEU A 44 4.70 8.11 -10.81
C LEU A 44 4.67 6.62 -10.44
N ALA A 45 5.63 6.14 -9.64
CA ALA A 45 5.65 4.77 -9.13
C ALA A 45 4.56 4.50 -8.07
N ARG A 46 4.18 5.52 -7.30
CA ARG A 46 3.14 5.45 -6.26
C ARG A 46 2.62 6.83 -5.87
N ALA A 47 1.30 6.96 -5.69
CA ALA A 47 0.63 8.23 -5.37
C ALA A 47 1.27 9.00 -4.20
N ASP A 48 1.59 8.33 -3.09
CA ASP A 48 2.16 9.01 -1.90
C ASP A 48 3.63 9.44 -2.10
N GLY A 49 4.25 9.11 -3.23
CA GLY A 49 5.56 9.63 -3.62
C GLY A 49 5.58 11.17 -3.71
N VAL A 50 4.43 11.80 -3.93
CA VAL A 50 4.28 13.27 -3.85
C VAL A 50 4.73 13.83 -2.49
N LEU A 51 4.62 13.05 -1.40
CA LEU A 51 5.01 13.49 -0.06
C LEU A 51 6.52 13.76 0.06
N LEU A 52 7.35 13.24 -0.85
CA LEU A 52 8.78 13.56 -0.92
C LEU A 52 9.05 15.02 -1.35
N LEU A 53 8.07 15.73 -1.90
CA LEU A 53 8.19 17.17 -2.14
C LEU A 53 8.38 17.95 -0.84
N ALA A 54 7.77 17.51 0.27
CA ALA A 54 7.88 18.21 1.54
C ALA A 54 9.34 18.31 2.04
N PRO A 55 10.09 17.20 2.26
CA PRO A 55 11.50 17.28 2.61
C PRO A 55 12.35 17.93 1.50
N GLY A 56 12.02 17.71 0.22
CA GLY A 56 12.76 18.30 -0.90
C GLY A 56 12.71 19.83 -0.95
N LEU A 57 11.51 20.40 -0.82
CA LEU A 57 11.29 21.85 -0.77
C LEU A 57 11.81 22.45 0.52
N LEU A 58 11.62 21.78 1.67
CA LEU A 58 12.18 22.22 2.95
C LEU A 58 13.71 22.32 2.84
N ALA A 59 14.36 21.32 2.25
CA ALA A 59 15.81 21.34 2.02
C ALA A 59 16.22 22.46 1.08
N ALA A 60 15.51 22.66 -0.02
CA ALA A 60 15.79 23.72 -0.99
C ALA A 60 15.67 25.13 -0.38
N VAL A 61 14.72 25.34 0.53
CA VAL A 61 14.48 26.65 1.16
C VAL A 61 15.39 26.90 2.34
N PHE A 62 15.58 25.92 3.24
CA PHE A 62 16.26 26.16 4.51
C PHE A 62 17.71 25.70 4.54
N TRP A 63 18.09 24.75 3.68
CA TRP A 63 19.40 24.10 3.73
C TRP A 63 20.17 24.15 2.42
N SER A 64 19.64 24.82 1.39
CA SER A 64 20.39 25.09 0.17
C SER A 64 21.46 26.14 0.43
N LYS A 65 22.66 25.88 -0.12
CA LYS A 65 23.75 26.88 -0.23
C LYS A 65 23.53 27.85 -1.39
N GLU A 66 22.59 27.54 -2.28
CA GLU A 66 22.22 28.36 -3.44
C GLU A 66 21.06 29.31 -3.11
N ARG A 67 20.69 30.17 -4.07
CA ARG A 67 19.48 30.99 -3.95
C ARG A 67 18.25 30.10 -3.72
N ARG A 68 17.57 30.32 -2.60
CA ARG A 68 16.42 29.53 -2.11
C ARG A 68 15.32 29.40 -3.15
N THR A 69 14.96 30.52 -3.79
CA THR A 69 13.90 30.56 -4.81
C THR A 69 14.27 29.75 -6.05
N SER A 70 15.52 29.83 -6.50
CA SER A 70 16.01 29.04 -7.64
C SER A 70 16.05 27.55 -7.31
N SER A 71 16.46 27.19 -6.09
CA SER A 71 16.51 25.80 -5.64
C SER A 71 15.11 25.19 -5.59
N ALA A 72 14.15 25.88 -4.97
CA ALA A 72 12.75 25.44 -4.91
C ALA A 72 12.12 25.35 -6.30
N PHE A 73 12.37 26.34 -7.16
CA PHE A 73 11.92 26.32 -8.55
C PHE A 73 12.46 25.10 -9.30
N LEU A 74 13.74 24.76 -9.14
CA LEU A 74 14.33 23.59 -9.81
C LEU A 74 13.75 22.27 -9.31
N VAL A 75 13.46 22.13 -8.00
CA VAL A 75 12.72 20.97 -7.47
C VAL A 75 11.35 20.85 -8.14
N LEU A 76 10.58 21.94 -8.19
CA LEU A 76 9.27 21.93 -8.83
C LEU A 76 9.35 21.65 -10.33
N ALA A 77 10.29 22.28 -11.04
CA ALA A 77 10.50 22.09 -12.46
C ALA A 77 10.82 20.62 -12.79
N GLY A 78 11.71 19.99 -12.02
CA GLY A 78 12.05 18.58 -12.20
C GLY A 78 10.86 17.66 -11.92
N TYR A 79 10.08 17.95 -10.88
CA TYR A 79 8.88 17.20 -10.55
C TYR A 79 7.81 17.31 -11.65
N PHE A 80 7.53 18.52 -12.11
CA PHE A 80 6.54 18.76 -13.16
C PHE A 80 7.00 18.21 -14.51
N ALA A 81 8.30 18.20 -14.81
CA ALA A 81 8.81 17.58 -16.04
C ALA A 81 8.44 16.08 -16.14
N VAL A 82 8.34 15.38 -15.01
CA VAL A 82 7.94 13.97 -14.95
C VAL A 82 6.42 13.78 -14.88
N MET A 83 5.73 14.55 -14.03
CA MET A 83 4.30 14.34 -13.79
C MET A 83 3.39 14.98 -14.84
N THR A 84 3.82 16.05 -15.50
CA THR A 84 3.00 16.73 -16.52
C THR A 84 2.64 15.81 -17.70
N PRO A 85 3.57 15.03 -18.28
CA PRO A 85 3.22 14.06 -19.32
C PRO A 85 2.18 13.02 -18.88
N TRP A 86 2.24 12.57 -17.61
CA TRP A 86 1.27 11.61 -17.07
C TRP A 86 -0.13 12.22 -16.95
N TRP A 87 -0.24 13.44 -16.41
CA TRP A 87 -1.53 14.13 -16.32
C TRP A 87 -2.09 14.54 -17.68
N ALA A 88 -1.22 14.94 -18.62
CA ALA A 88 -1.62 15.24 -19.99
C ALA A 88 -2.19 14.00 -20.69
N ARG A 89 -1.59 12.82 -20.49
CA ARG A 89 -2.15 11.55 -20.97
C ARG A 89 -3.56 11.32 -20.44
N GLY A 90 -3.80 11.54 -19.15
CA GLY A 90 -5.14 11.39 -18.55
C GLY A 90 -6.16 12.33 -19.17
N ALA A 91 -5.82 13.62 -19.29
CA ALA A 91 -6.69 14.61 -19.90
C ALA A 91 -7.04 14.31 -21.37
N LEU A 92 -6.07 13.80 -22.14
CA LEU A 92 -6.27 13.41 -23.54
C LEU A 92 -7.12 12.14 -23.70
N ALA A 93 -7.15 11.26 -22.69
CA ALA A 93 -7.95 10.05 -22.69
C ALA A 93 -9.44 10.29 -22.32
N GLY A 94 -9.83 11.53 -22.05
CA GLY A 94 -11.18 11.88 -21.57
C GLY A 94 -11.36 11.67 -20.06
N ASP A 95 -10.30 11.31 -19.35
CA ASP A 95 -10.29 11.20 -17.90
C ASP A 95 -9.97 12.55 -17.24
N SER A 96 -10.31 12.69 -15.97
CA SER A 96 -9.80 13.82 -15.18
C SER A 96 -8.28 13.70 -15.03
N PRO A 97 -7.52 14.81 -15.11
CA PRO A 97 -6.06 14.78 -14.91
C PRO A 97 -5.67 14.31 -13.50
N LEU A 98 -6.60 14.38 -12.54
CA LEU A 98 -6.42 13.83 -11.20
C LEU A 98 -7.34 12.60 -11.02
N PRO A 99 -6.90 11.58 -10.24
CA PRO A 99 -7.75 10.45 -9.92
C PRO A 99 -9.11 10.89 -9.36
N LEU A 100 -10.19 10.44 -9.98
CA LEU A 100 -11.54 10.66 -9.49
C LEU A 100 -11.69 10.01 -8.10
N GLY A 101 -12.19 10.76 -7.12
CA GLY A 101 -12.50 10.23 -5.79
C GLY A 101 -11.53 10.58 -4.66
N LEU A 102 -10.39 11.25 -4.93
CA LEU A 102 -9.50 11.78 -3.87
C LEU A 102 -10.27 12.61 -2.85
N ASN A 103 -11.17 13.48 -3.32
CA ASN A 103 -12.04 14.30 -2.49
C ASN A 103 -13.06 13.50 -1.67
N ARG A 104 -13.34 12.24 -2.02
CA ARG A 104 -14.28 11.35 -1.30
C ARG A 104 -13.57 10.45 -0.29
N THR A 105 -12.35 10.02 -0.60
CA THR A 105 -11.53 9.19 0.31
C THR A 105 -11.17 9.88 1.63
N LEU A 106 -11.28 11.22 1.71
CA LEU A 106 -11.15 11.97 2.95
C LEU A 106 -12.28 11.68 3.95
N TRP A 107 -13.44 11.26 3.46
CA TRP A 107 -14.69 11.14 4.23
C TRP A 107 -15.07 9.70 4.58
N LEU A 108 -14.10 8.78 4.52
CA LEU A 108 -14.33 7.39 4.91
C LEU A 108 -14.57 7.28 6.43
N LEU A 109 -15.40 6.32 6.83
CA LEU A 109 -15.64 5.94 8.23
C LEU A 109 -15.12 4.53 8.56
N ARG A 110 -14.75 3.76 7.55
CA ARG A 110 -14.14 2.44 7.66
C ARG A 110 -13.39 2.12 6.37
N TYR A 111 -12.57 1.07 6.35
CA TYR A 111 -11.81 0.71 5.15
C TYR A 111 -12.72 0.26 4.01
N GLU A 112 -13.77 -0.46 4.35
CA GLU A 112 -14.73 -1.04 3.42
C GLU A 112 -15.54 0.03 2.68
N ASP A 113 -15.57 1.26 3.20
CA ASP A 113 -16.17 2.41 2.52
C ASP A 113 -15.45 2.74 1.19
N LEU A 114 -14.20 2.28 0.99
CA LEU A 114 -13.48 2.40 -0.29
C LEU A 114 -14.26 1.75 -1.44
N PHE A 115 -15.06 0.73 -1.13
CA PHE A 115 -15.89 -0.02 -2.08
C PHE A 115 -17.37 0.37 -1.98
N SER A 116 -17.69 1.56 -1.46
CA SER A 116 -19.07 2.03 -1.33
C SER A 116 -19.75 2.25 -2.67
N TYR A 117 -21.00 1.82 -2.78
CA TYR A 117 -21.87 2.15 -3.90
C TYR A 117 -23.26 2.60 -3.41
N PRO A 118 -23.81 3.73 -3.91
CA PRO A 118 -23.13 4.71 -4.74
C PRO A 118 -22.04 5.45 -3.93
N ALA A 119 -20.95 5.85 -4.57
CA ALA A 119 -19.87 6.58 -3.90
C ALA A 119 -20.30 7.96 -3.37
N SER A 120 -21.51 8.44 -3.69
CA SER A 120 -22.06 9.71 -3.21
C SER A 120 -22.39 9.70 -1.72
N ILE A 121 -22.40 8.53 -1.07
CA ILE A 121 -22.55 8.44 0.39
C ILE A 121 -21.34 8.97 1.16
N LEU A 122 -20.19 9.13 0.50
CA LEU A 122 -18.94 9.59 1.09
C LEU A 122 -18.91 11.11 1.15
N THR A 123 -19.56 11.70 2.16
CA THR A 123 -19.71 13.14 2.31
C THR A 123 -19.13 13.68 3.64
N PRO A 124 -18.74 14.97 3.68
CA PRO A 124 -18.32 15.62 4.93
C PRO A 124 -19.39 15.54 6.03
N GLU A 125 -20.67 15.63 5.67
CA GLU A 125 -21.79 15.62 6.62
C GLU A 125 -21.90 14.26 7.32
N ARG A 126 -21.85 13.15 6.55
CA ARG A 126 -21.80 11.79 7.11
C ARG A 126 -20.59 11.61 8.01
N TRP A 127 -19.45 12.16 7.60
CA TRP A 127 -18.23 12.08 8.37
C TRP A 127 -18.34 12.81 9.72
N TRP A 128 -18.86 14.04 9.72
CA TRP A 128 -19.06 14.82 10.94
C TRP A 128 -20.08 14.18 11.88
N ALA A 129 -21.15 13.60 11.32
CA ALA A 129 -22.18 12.89 12.08
C ALA A 129 -21.65 11.65 12.83
N ALA A 130 -20.53 11.05 12.41
CA ALA A 130 -19.89 9.96 13.12
C ALA A 130 -19.31 10.38 14.49
N GLY A 131 -19.08 11.68 14.68
CA GLY A 131 -18.63 12.26 15.95
C GLY A 131 -17.11 12.21 16.14
N LEU A 132 -16.59 13.26 16.80
CA LEU A 132 -15.15 13.47 16.99
C LEU A 132 -14.47 12.35 17.78
N THR A 133 -15.18 11.69 18.69
CA THR A 133 -14.64 10.56 19.46
C THR A 133 -14.30 9.36 18.57
N ALA A 134 -15.23 8.97 17.69
CA ALA A 134 -14.99 7.86 16.76
C ALA A 134 -13.86 8.22 15.79
N ILE A 135 -13.94 9.43 15.20
CA ILE A 135 -12.91 9.97 14.32
C ILE A 135 -11.53 9.91 15.00
N GLY A 136 -11.39 10.49 16.19
CA GLY A 136 -10.11 10.56 16.91
C GLY A 136 -9.56 9.19 17.26
N ARG A 137 -10.41 8.25 17.68
CA ARG A 137 -10.03 6.87 17.95
C ARG A 137 -9.43 6.19 16.73
N ASP A 138 -10.05 6.35 15.56
CA ASP A 138 -9.59 5.70 14.34
C ASP A 138 -8.23 6.25 13.87
N ARG A 139 -7.97 7.55 14.06
CA ARG A 139 -6.66 8.17 13.77
C ARG A 139 -5.57 7.68 14.73
N LEU A 140 -5.90 7.56 16.02
CA LEU A 140 -4.98 7.02 17.01
C LEU A 140 -4.67 5.54 16.72
N GLN A 141 -5.67 4.75 16.38
CA GLN A 141 -5.47 3.35 15.98
C GLN A 141 -4.61 3.24 14.73
N ALA A 142 -4.84 4.09 13.72
CA ALA A 142 -4.02 4.14 12.53
C ALA A 142 -2.56 4.54 12.85
N LEU A 143 -2.36 5.53 13.71
CA LEU A 143 -1.03 5.92 14.19
C LEU A 143 -0.30 4.73 14.84
N LEU A 144 -0.96 4.04 15.77
CA LEU A 144 -0.38 2.87 16.45
C LEU A 144 -0.06 1.75 15.46
N THR A 145 -0.95 1.47 14.51
CA THR A 145 -0.74 0.44 13.47
C THR A 145 0.43 0.80 12.55
N ASN A 146 0.56 2.07 12.18
CA ASN A 146 1.65 2.57 11.34
C ASN A 146 3.00 2.52 12.10
N LEU A 147 3.02 2.89 13.38
CA LEU A 147 4.21 2.77 14.23
C LEU A 147 4.62 1.30 14.44
N GLN A 148 3.65 0.41 14.64
CA GLN A 148 3.89 -1.02 14.69
C GLN A 148 4.48 -1.52 13.38
N SER A 149 3.94 -1.08 12.24
CA SER A 149 4.48 -1.45 10.91
C SER A 149 5.91 -0.94 10.72
N LEU A 150 6.22 0.28 11.17
CA LEU A 150 7.58 0.82 11.13
C LEU A 150 8.57 -0.08 11.90
N ILE A 151 8.23 -0.47 13.13
CA ILE A 151 9.13 -1.29 13.97
C ILE A 151 9.17 -2.74 13.47
N ALA A 152 8.00 -3.36 13.26
CA ALA A 152 7.88 -4.78 12.97
C ALA A 152 8.36 -5.12 11.55
N VAL A 153 8.02 -4.29 10.56
CA VAL A 153 8.42 -4.54 9.18
C VAL A 153 9.77 -3.92 8.88
N ASN A 154 9.87 -2.58 8.91
CA ASN A 154 11.11 -1.93 8.47
C ASN A 154 12.28 -2.28 9.39
N GLY A 155 12.01 -2.38 10.70
CA GLY A 155 12.97 -2.77 11.71
C GLY A 155 13.06 -4.28 11.97
N LEU A 156 12.34 -5.14 11.24
CA LEU A 156 12.28 -6.59 11.50
C LEU A 156 12.02 -6.93 13.00
N ILE A 157 11.31 -6.05 13.72
CA ILE A 157 11.16 -6.03 15.18
C ILE A 157 12.48 -5.73 15.90
N PHE A 158 13.51 -6.56 15.73
CA PHE A 158 14.73 -6.53 16.53
C PHE A 158 15.77 -5.49 16.07
N LEU A 159 15.73 -5.05 14.80
CA LEU A 159 16.61 -3.98 14.30
C LEU A 159 16.06 -2.58 14.61
N GLY A 160 14.76 -2.43 14.82
CA GLY A 160 14.08 -1.16 15.07
C GLY A 160 14.74 -0.31 16.16
N PRO A 161 15.02 -0.85 17.37
CA PRO A 161 15.71 -0.12 18.43
C PRO A 161 17.09 0.40 18.01
N PHE A 162 17.88 -0.39 17.27
CA PHE A 162 19.20 0.03 16.79
C PHE A 162 19.09 1.15 15.75
N MET A 163 18.11 1.07 14.84
CA MET A 163 17.84 2.14 13.88
C MET A 163 17.53 3.46 14.60
N ILE A 164 16.74 3.42 15.68
CA ILE A 164 16.39 4.60 16.49
C ILE A 164 17.64 5.19 17.16
N VAL A 165 18.46 4.36 17.82
CA VAL A 165 19.71 4.82 18.47
C VAL A 165 20.60 5.55 17.46
N ALA A 166 20.82 4.94 16.29
CA ALA A 166 21.62 5.57 15.24
C ALA A 166 20.98 6.83 14.66
N ALA A 167 19.65 6.85 14.47
CA ALA A 167 18.94 8.02 13.96
C ALA A 167 19.07 9.22 14.91
N VAL A 168 18.98 8.99 16.23
CA VAL A 168 19.12 10.03 17.25
C VAL A 168 20.55 10.58 17.29
N GLU A 169 21.54 9.71 17.24
CA GLU A 169 22.97 10.09 17.23
C GLU A 169 23.33 10.87 15.95
N ASN A 170 22.81 10.44 14.80
CA ASN A 170 23.09 11.01 13.49
C ASN A 170 22.02 12.01 13.03
N ARG A 171 21.18 12.54 13.92
CA ARG A 171 20.05 13.43 13.56
C ARG A 171 20.44 14.73 12.85
N ARG A 172 21.72 15.09 12.90
CA ARG A 172 22.27 16.27 12.22
C ARG A 172 22.73 15.96 10.79
N GLU A 173 22.95 14.69 10.46
CA GLU A 173 23.30 14.26 9.11
C GLU A 173 22.14 14.58 8.16
N PRO A 174 22.38 15.29 7.04
CA PRO A 174 21.30 15.74 6.17
C PRO A 174 20.37 14.62 5.71
N ILE A 175 20.92 13.45 5.34
CA ILE A 175 20.13 12.29 4.90
C ILE A 175 19.21 11.76 6.00
N VAL A 176 19.68 11.67 7.24
CA VAL A 176 18.89 11.19 8.39
C VAL A 176 17.80 12.19 8.74
N ARG A 177 18.13 13.49 8.78
CA ARG A 177 17.17 14.56 9.05
C ARG A 177 16.06 14.61 8.01
N LEU A 178 16.41 14.56 6.72
CA LEU A 178 15.45 14.59 5.61
C LEU A 178 14.55 13.35 5.59
N SER A 179 15.13 12.19 5.89
CA SER A 179 14.37 10.95 6.07
C SER A 179 13.42 11.05 7.26
N GLY A 180 13.84 11.68 8.36
CA GLY A 180 12.99 11.97 9.51
C GLY A 180 11.81 12.89 9.17
N VAL A 181 12.04 13.93 8.35
CA VAL A 181 10.97 14.80 7.83
C VAL A 181 10.00 14.01 6.97
N TYR A 182 10.49 13.20 6.02
CA TYR A 182 9.63 12.34 5.21
C TYR A 182 8.80 11.38 6.07
N LEU A 183 9.43 10.71 7.04
CA LEU A 183 8.76 9.80 7.97
C LEU A 183 7.68 10.52 8.78
N ALA A 184 7.95 11.72 9.30
CA ALA A 184 6.97 12.50 10.05
C ALA A 184 5.77 12.91 9.19
N VAL A 185 6.01 13.40 7.97
CA VAL A 185 4.96 13.74 7.01
C VAL A 185 4.14 12.51 6.65
N LEU A 186 4.83 11.39 6.38
CA LEU A 186 4.19 10.13 6.01
C LEU A 186 3.30 9.59 7.13
N ILE A 187 3.80 9.52 8.37
CA ILE A 187 3.01 9.13 9.54
C ILE A 187 1.82 10.09 9.71
N GLY A 188 2.04 11.39 9.60
CA GLY A 188 1.00 12.41 9.73
C GLY A 188 -0.14 12.19 8.73
N VAL A 189 0.20 12.08 7.45
CA VAL A 189 -0.78 11.88 6.37
C VAL A 189 -1.47 10.52 6.50
N MET A 190 -0.72 9.44 6.71
CA MET A 190 -1.26 8.08 6.76
C MET A 190 -1.99 7.73 8.05
N SER A 191 -1.88 8.56 9.09
CA SER A 191 -2.59 8.33 10.35
C SER A 191 -3.75 9.31 10.54
N PHE A 192 -3.62 10.56 10.09
CA PHE A 192 -4.61 11.60 10.38
C PHE A 192 -5.47 11.99 9.17
N VAL A 193 -4.90 11.96 7.96
CA VAL A 193 -5.63 12.31 6.72
C VAL A 193 -6.27 11.07 6.12
N PHE A 194 -5.52 9.97 6.00
CA PHE A 194 -5.97 8.72 5.40
C PHE A 194 -5.79 7.51 6.35
N PRO A 195 -6.44 7.51 7.54
CA PRO A 195 -6.22 6.49 8.57
C PRO A 195 -6.45 5.06 8.08
N TYR A 196 -7.50 4.83 7.28
CA TYR A 196 -7.84 3.49 6.80
C TYR A 196 -6.88 2.99 5.74
N ALA A 197 -6.50 3.85 4.78
CA ALA A 197 -5.53 3.49 3.74
C ALA A 197 -4.14 3.26 4.36
N GLY A 198 -3.72 4.13 5.29
CA GLY A 198 -2.45 4.02 5.98
C GLY A 198 -2.32 2.71 6.76
N ALA A 199 -3.29 2.44 7.65
CA ALA A 199 -3.29 1.25 8.50
C ALA A 199 -3.43 -0.06 7.72
N ARG A 200 -4.11 -0.05 6.57
CA ARG A 200 -4.33 -1.24 5.72
C ARG A 200 -3.26 -1.44 4.63
N GLY A 201 -2.11 -0.78 4.77
CA GLY A 201 -0.91 -1.06 3.96
C GLY A 201 -0.30 0.17 3.29
N GLY A 202 -1.04 1.28 3.15
CA GLY A 202 -0.54 2.51 2.51
C GLY A 202 0.74 3.02 3.16
N PHE A 203 0.81 3.04 4.50
CA PHE A 203 2.04 3.39 5.21
C PHE A 203 3.17 2.40 4.96
N PHE A 204 2.88 1.09 5.04
CA PHE A 204 3.85 0.03 4.79
C PHE A 204 4.49 0.15 3.41
N HIS A 205 3.68 0.28 2.36
CA HIS A 205 4.15 0.50 0.99
C HIS A 205 4.97 1.78 0.83
N SER A 206 4.54 2.87 1.48
CA SER A 206 5.22 4.17 1.44
C SER A 206 6.55 4.16 2.19
N SER A 207 6.62 3.41 3.28
CA SER A 207 7.81 3.37 4.13
C SER A 207 9.00 2.68 3.44
N SER A 208 8.78 1.95 2.34
CA SER A 208 9.87 1.32 1.59
C SER A 208 10.89 2.33 1.03
N ALA A 209 10.46 3.57 0.74
CA ALA A 209 11.37 4.67 0.39
C ALA A 209 12.43 4.95 1.47
N LEU A 210 12.11 4.69 2.75
CA LEU A 210 13.02 4.87 3.89
C LEU A 210 13.96 3.69 4.10
N MET A 211 13.67 2.52 3.54
CA MET A 211 14.42 1.29 3.82
C MET A 211 15.93 1.43 3.61
N PRO A 212 16.43 2.02 2.50
CA PRO A 212 17.88 2.18 2.31
C PRO A 212 18.56 2.94 3.45
N VAL A 213 17.90 3.97 3.98
CA VAL A 213 18.44 4.78 5.08
C VAL A 213 18.30 4.05 6.42
N LEU A 214 17.13 3.49 6.71
CA LEU A 214 16.89 2.75 7.94
C LEU A 214 17.84 1.55 8.08
N TRP A 215 18.07 0.81 7.01
CA TRP A 215 18.95 -0.36 7.03
C TRP A 215 20.43 0.01 7.10
N ALA A 216 20.82 1.19 6.61
CA ALA A 216 22.16 1.74 6.85
C ALA A 216 22.36 2.18 8.31
N LEU A 217 21.30 2.63 8.99
CA LEU A 217 21.32 3.03 10.40
C LEU A 217 21.41 1.82 11.35
N ALA A 218 20.81 0.68 10.99
CA ALA A 218 20.81 -0.53 11.82
C ALA A 218 22.20 -0.98 12.31
N PRO A 219 23.22 -1.19 11.45
CA PRO A 219 24.55 -1.61 11.90
C PRO A 219 25.28 -0.52 12.71
N LEU A 220 25.03 0.77 12.45
CA LEU A 220 25.59 1.87 13.24
C LEU A 220 25.07 1.82 14.68
N GLY A 221 23.75 1.65 14.84
CA GLY A 221 23.11 1.58 16.15
C GLY A 221 23.46 0.31 16.90
N LEU A 222 23.60 -0.81 16.19
CA LEU A 222 24.05 -2.07 16.77
C LEU A 222 25.46 -1.93 17.35
N ARG A 223 26.41 -1.40 16.59
CA ARG A 223 27.79 -1.18 17.06
C ARG A 223 27.83 -0.29 18.30
N ARG A 224 27.03 0.77 18.33
CA ARG A 224 26.96 1.69 19.48
C ARG A 224 26.39 1.01 20.71
N THR A 225 25.29 0.28 20.54
CA THR A 225 24.60 -0.42 21.63
C THR A 225 25.45 -1.56 22.19
N VAL A 226 26.14 -2.31 21.33
CA VAL A 226 27.06 -3.38 21.75
C VAL A 226 28.25 -2.81 22.52
N ARG A 227 28.83 -1.68 22.09
CA ARG A 227 29.91 -1.02 22.84
C ARG A 227 29.44 -0.60 24.24
N TRP A 228 28.29 0.07 24.32
CA TRP A 228 27.71 0.47 25.60
C TRP A 228 27.45 -0.74 26.52
N ALA A 229 26.88 -1.83 25.98
CA ALA A 229 26.63 -3.05 26.74
C ALA A 229 27.93 -3.74 27.18
N ALA A 230 28.97 -3.70 26.35
CA ALA A 230 30.28 -4.26 26.67
C ALA A 230 30.99 -3.49 27.78
N GLU A 231 30.94 -2.15 27.75
CA GLU A 231 31.45 -1.28 28.82
C GLU A 231 30.72 -1.54 30.14
N LEU A 232 29.39 -1.71 30.09
CA LEU A 232 28.57 -1.99 31.28
C LEU A 232 28.83 -3.37 31.89
N ARG A 233 29.15 -4.37 31.07
CA ARG A 233 29.26 -5.78 31.48
C ARG A 233 30.70 -6.31 31.52
N GLY A 234 31.70 -5.47 31.24
CA GLY A 234 33.10 -5.88 31.16
C GLY A 234 33.41 -6.85 30.02
N TRP A 235 32.67 -6.79 28.92
CA TRP A 235 32.94 -7.63 27.74
C TRP A 235 34.07 -7.06 26.90
N VAL A 236 34.81 -7.95 26.21
CA VAL A 236 35.76 -7.53 25.17
C VAL A 236 34.97 -6.99 23.98
N VAL A 237 35.08 -5.68 23.72
CA VAL A 237 34.26 -4.95 22.75
C VAL A 237 34.35 -5.55 21.35
N GLU A 238 35.56 -5.88 20.89
CA GLU A 238 35.80 -6.42 19.55
C GLU A 238 35.09 -7.76 19.35
N ARG A 239 35.21 -8.67 20.32
CA ARG A 239 34.55 -9.98 20.27
C ARG A 239 33.03 -9.85 20.28
N ALA A 240 32.51 -8.97 21.14
CA ALA A 240 31.06 -8.71 21.21
C ALA A 240 30.55 -8.12 19.88
N GLN A 241 31.26 -7.15 19.30
CA GLN A 241 30.88 -6.56 18.02
C GLN A 241 30.90 -7.57 16.88
N THR A 242 31.89 -8.45 16.81
CA THR A 242 31.92 -9.53 15.82
C THR A 242 30.75 -10.49 15.99
N LEU A 243 30.50 -10.97 17.22
CA LEU A 243 29.41 -11.91 17.50
C LEU A 243 28.03 -11.33 17.12
N TYR A 244 27.68 -10.17 17.67
CA TYR A 244 26.38 -9.56 17.41
C TYR A 244 26.27 -9.03 15.97
N GLY A 245 27.38 -8.62 15.37
CA GLY A 245 27.47 -8.21 13.97
C GLY A 245 27.11 -9.33 12.99
N TRP A 246 27.48 -10.58 13.29
CA TRP A 246 27.05 -11.76 12.50
C TRP A 246 25.66 -12.27 12.89
N THR A 247 25.30 -12.15 14.18
CA THR A 247 23.99 -12.60 14.67
C THR A 247 22.84 -11.82 14.03
N ALA A 248 22.96 -10.50 13.88
CA ALA A 248 21.91 -9.66 13.31
C ALA A 248 21.51 -10.05 11.86
N PRO A 249 22.43 -10.16 10.87
CA PRO A 249 22.08 -10.61 9.53
C PRO A 249 21.67 -12.08 9.48
N ALA A 250 22.22 -12.95 10.34
CA ALA A 250 21.77 -14.34 10.43
C ALA A 250 20.32 -14.46 10.89
N LEU A 251 19.92 -13.70 11.91
CA LEU A 251 18.52 -13.60 12.34
C LEU A 251 17.65 -12.99 11.23
N ALA A 252 18.09 -11.92 10.58
CA ALA A 252 17.34 -11.32 9.47
C ALA A 252 17.10 -12.33 8.34
N GLY A 253 18.12 -13.13 7.99
CA GLY A 253 18.03 -14.22 7.02
C GLY A 253 17.06 -15.32 7.46
N LEU A 254 17.14 -15.75 8.72
CA LEU A 254 16.23 -16.75 9.29
C LEU A 254 14.77 -16.28 9.26
N PHE A 255 14.47 -15.07 9.73
CA PHE A 255 13.12 -14.49 9.70
C PHE A 255 12.61 -14.35 8.26
N THR A 256 13.45 -13.84 7.35
CA THR A 256 13.08 -13.66 5.95
C THR A 256 12.79 -14.99 5.28
N PHE A 257 13.66 -16.00 5.46
CA PHE A 257 13.45 -17.33 4.91
C PHE A 257 12.21 -18.01 5.51
N GLY A 258 12.01 -17.93 6.83
CA GLY A 258 10.83 -18.48 7.49
C GLY A 258 9.54 -17.86 6.97
N LEU A 259 9.50 -16.53 6.79
CA LEU A 259 8.33 -15.85 6.22
C LEU A 259 8.11 -16.19 4.74
N LEU A 260 9.19 -16.28 3.95
CA LEU A 260 9.12 -16.71 2.55
C LEU A 260 8.56 -18.12 2.46
N TRP A 261 9.04 -19.03 3.31
CA TRP A 261 8.55 -20.40 3.37
C TRP A 261 7.06 -20.43 3.71
N LEU A 262 6.64 -19.74 4.77
CA LEU A 262 5.25 -19.76 5.23
C LEU A 262 4.27 -19.07 4.28
N ARG A 263 4.67 -17.97 3.62
CA ARG A 263 3.75 -17.13 2.83
C ARG A 263 3.83 -17.36 1.33
N VAL A 264 4.99 -17.77 0.81
CA VAL A 264 5.21 -17.89 -0.64
C VAL A 264 5.24 -19.35 -1.07
N ILE A 265 6.03 -20.18 -0.38
CA ILE A 265 6.25 -21.59 -0.76
C ILE A 265 5.11 -22.46 -0.21
N GLY A 266 4.84 -22.42 1.09
CA GLY A 266 3.85 -23.28 1.74
C GLY A 266 4.34 -24.70 2.00
N GLY A 267 3.42 -25.66 2.00
CA GLY A 267 3.71 -27.08 2.28
C GLY A 267 4.41 -27.81 1.14
N THR A 268 4.16 -27.41 -0.10
CA THR A 268 4.64 -28.10 -1.32
C THR A 268 5.28 -27.10 -2.29
N PRO A 269 6.60 -27.13 -2.51
CA PRO A 269 7.27 -26.17 -3.39
C PRO A 269 6.82 -26.18 -4.86
N SER A 270 6.30 -27.30 -5.35
CA SER A 270 5.72 -27.44 -6.69
C SER A 270 4.35 -26.75 -6.84
N GLU A 271 3.69 -26.46 -5.72
CA GLU A 271 2.39 -25.76 -5.67
C GLU A 271 2.48 -24.60 -4.67
N PRO A 272 3.21 -23.51 -5.03
CA PRO A 272 3.46 -22.41 -4.13
C PRO A 272 2.18 -21.81 -3.55
N ALA A 273 2.10 -21.68 -2.24
CA ALA A 273 0.91 -21.14 -1.54
C ALA A 273 0.44 -19.78 -2.07
N TRP A 274 1.35 -18.93 -2.55
CA TRP A 274 0.99 -17.62 -3.11
C TRP A 274 0.26 -17.70 -4.46
N SER A 275 0.37 -18.81 -5.19
CA SER A 275 -0.31 -19.01 -6.47
C SER A 275 -1.75 -19.50 -6.34
N GLY A 276 -2.18 -19.90 -5.13
CA GLY A 276 -3.49 -20.47 -4.88
C GLY A 276 -4.65 -19.61 -5.40
N SER A 277 -4.66 -18.31 -5.08
CA SER A 277 -5.73 -17.40 -5.52
C SER A 277 -5.75 -17.19 -7.04
N ALA A 278 -4.57 -17.19 -7.68
CA ALA A 278 -4.49 -17.06 -9.13
C ALA A 278 -4.98 -18.34 -9.83
N ALA A 279 -4.60 -19.52 -9.32
CA ALA A 279 -5.08 -20.80 -9.80
C ALA A 279 -6.60 -20.93 -9.60
N ALA A 280 -7.13 -20.47 -8.46
CA ALA A 280 -8.56 -20.44 -8.19
C ALA A 280 -9.32 -19.59 -9.23
N TYR A 281 -8.83 -18.39 -9.56
CA TYR A 281 -9.47 -17.59 -10.62
C TYR A 281 -9.35 -18.20 -12.02
N VAL A 282 -8.28 -18.93 -12.33
CA VAL A 282 -8.20 -19.68 -13.59
C VAL A 282 -9.25 -20.81 -13.63
N ALA A 283 -9.42 -21.54 -12.53
CA ALA A 283 -10.46 -22.57 -12.43
C ALA A 283 -11.86 -21.97 -12.56
N VAL A 284 -12.16 -20.90 -11.80
CA VAL A 284 -13.45 -20.19 -11.86
C VAL A 284 -13.71 -19.62 -13.25
N ALA A 285 -12.69 -19.12 -13.95
CA ALA A 285 -12.81 -18.64 -15.32
C ALA A 285 -13.23 -19.76 -16.29
N ALA A 286 -12.56 -20.91 -16.24
CA ALA A 286 -12.90 -22.06 -17.08
C ALA A 286 -14.34 -22.56 -16.83
N GLU A 287 -14.75 -22.57 -15.56
CA GLU A 287 -16.11 -22.92 -15.15
C GLU A 287 -17.14 -21.92 -15.69
N LEU A 288 -16.85 -20.62 -15.58
CA LEU A 288 -17.70 -19.56 -16.10
C LEU A 288 -17.83 -19.65 -17.63
N ASP A 289 -16.72 -19.85 -18.35
CA ASP A 289 -16.72 -19.99 -19.80
C ASP A 289 -17.57 -21.18 -20.27
N SER A 290 -17.64 -22.25 -19.47
CA SER A 290 -18.51 -23.41 -19.75
C SER A 290 -20.00 -23.12 -19.57
N LEU A 291 -20.35 -22.19 -18.69
CA LEU A 291 -21.72 -21.81 -18.37
C LEU A 291 -22.23 -20.69 -19.30
N ASP A 292 -21.35 -19.76 -19.65
CA ASP A 292 -21.62 -18.58 -20.43
C ASP A 292 -20.34 -18.13 -21.16
N PRO A 293 -20.12 -18.56 -22.43
CA PRO A 293 -18.88 -18.27 -23.17
C PRO A 293 -18.65 -16.79 -23.48
N SER A 294 -19.68 -15.94 -23.32
CA SER A 294 -19.56 -14.49 -23.52
C SER A 294 -20.33 -13.77 -22.43
N PRO A 295 -19.85 -13.88 -21.17
CA PRO A 295 -20.57 -13.32 -20.05
C PRO A 295 -20.53 -11.79 -20.16
N PRO A 296 -21.59 -11.10 -19.68
CA PRO A 296 -21.53 -9.67 -19.40
C PRO A 296 -20.44 -9.36 -18.33
N ALA A 297 -20.49 -8.16 -17.73
CA ALA A 297 -19.56 -7.86 -16.65
C ALA A 297 -19.74 -8.82 -15.46
N VAL A 298 -18.64 -9.12 -14.77
CA VAL A 298 -18.61 -10.01 -13.59
C VAL A 298 -18.30 -9.21 -12.33
N ALA A 299 -19.10 -9.33 -11.27
CA ALA A 299 -18.78 -8.79 -9.96
C ALA A 299 -17.88 -9.76 -9.20
N VAL A 300 -16.70 -9.31 -8.74
CA VAL A 300 -15.74 -10.14 -7.98
C VAL A 300 -14.91 -9.28 -7.03
N ASN A 301 -14.38 -9.85 -5.94
CA ASN A 301 -13.59 -9.13 -4.92
C ASN A 301 -12.18 -8.72 -5.38
N ASN A 302 -11.66 -9.29 -6.48
CA ASN A 302 -10.40 -8.89 -7.10
C ASN A 302 -10.53 -8.82 -8.62
N PRO A 303 -11.15 -7.76 -9.16
CA PRO A 303 -11.38 -7.61 -10.60
C PRO A 303 -10.08 -7.65 -11.43
N PRO A 304 -8.97 -6.98 -11.04
CA PRO A 304 -7.72 -7.09 -11.79
C PRO A 304 -7.17 -8.52 -11.84
N GLY A 305 -7.23 -9.24 -10.71
CA GLY A 305 -6.80 -10.65 -10.64
C GLY A 305 -7.64 -11.54 -11.54
N PHE A 306 -8.97 -11.38 -11.50
CA PHE A 306 -9.88 -12.15 -12.34
C PHE A 306 -9.71 -11.82 -13.82
N PHE A 307 -9.61 -10.53 -14.19
CA PHE A 307 -9.37 -10.11 -15.57
C PHE A 307 -8.06 -10.69 -16.14
N LEU A 308 -7.00 -10.79 -15.33
CA LEU A 308 -5.76 -11.44 -15.76
C LEU A 308 -5.94 -12.93 -16.06
N ALA A 309 -6.86 -13.60 -15.35
CA ALA A 309 -7.16 -15.02 -15.52
C ALA A 309 -8.14 -15.29 -16.69
N SER A 310 -9.23 -14.53 -16.79
CA SER A 310 -10.34 -14.80 -17.72
C SER A 310 -10.41 -13.88 -18.93
N ARG A 311 -9.79 -12.70 -18.86
CA ARG A 311 -10.00 -11.57 -19.80
C ARG A 311 -11.44 -11.03 -19.85
N SER A 312 -12.33 -11.51 -18.99
CA SER A 312 -13.71 -11.02 -18.90
C SER A 312 -13.76 -9.66 -18.19
N PRO A 313 -14.59 -8.70 -18.67
CA PRO A 313 -14.84 -7.46 -17.95
C PRO A 313 -15.32 -7.74 -16.53
N SER A 314 -14.72 -7.09 -15.55
CA SER A 314 -15.09 -7.31 -14.15
C SER A 314 -15.10 -6.02 -13.35
N VAL A 315 -15.92 -6.01 -12.31
CA VAL A 315 -16.13 -4.89 -11.39
C VAL A 315 -16.06 -5.38 -9.96
N MET A 316 -15.69 -4.48 -9.05
CA MET A 316 -15.58 -4.80 -7.64
C MET A 316 -16.96 -5.04 -7.02
N ILE A 317 -17.09 -6.05 -6.17
CA ILE A 317 -18.30 -6.22 -5.35
C ILE A 317 -18.40 -5.03 -4.38
N PRO A 318 -19.51 -4.28 -4.38
CA PRO A 318 -19.66 -3.14 -3.49
C PRO A 318 -19.84 -3.58 -2.04
N ASN A 319 -19.37 -2.75 -1.11
CA ASN A 319 -19.65 -2.92 0.30
C ASN A 319 -21.11 -2.56 0.61
N GLY A 320 -21.85 -3.50 1.20
CA GLY A 320 -23.25 -3.31 1.57
C GLY A 320 -24.04 -4.62 1.60
N PRO A 321 -25.35 -4.55 1.90
CA PRO A 321 -26.24 -5.69 1.82
C PRO A 321 -26.57 -6.05 0.35
N PRO A 322 -27.23 -7.19 0.08
CA PRO A 322 -27.50 -7.67 -1.28
C PRO A 322 -28.22 -6.66 -2.19
N GLU A 323 -28.99 -5.74 -1.65
CA GLU A 323 -29.70 -4.70 -2.40
C GLU A 323 -28.72 -3.71 -3.05
N VAL A 324 -27.60 -3.40 -2.39
CA VAL A 324 -26.55 -2.55 -2.95
C VAL A 324 -25.84 -3.26 -4.10
N LEU A 325 -25.57 -4.56 -3.94
CA LEU A 325 -25.04 -5.39 -5.02
C LEU A 325 -26.02 -5.44 -6.21
N ARG A 326 -27.32 -5.65 -5.98
CA ARG A 326 -28.35 -5.63 -7.03
C ARG A 326 -28.40 -4.29 -7.77
N ALA A 327 -28.29 -3.17 -7.05
CA ALA A 327 -28.25 -1.85 -7.69
C ALA A 327 -27.01 -1.69 -8.59
N ALA A 328 -25.86 -2.26 -8.18
CA ALA A 328 -24.65 -2.28 -8.98
C ALA A 328 -24.79 -3.22 -10.19
N THR A 329 -25.46 -4.37 -10.05
CA THR A 329 -25.65 -5.30 -11.18
C THR A 329 -26.45 -4.68 -12.31
N ALA A 330 -27.53 -3.97 -11.98
CA ALA A 330 -28.32 -3.24 -12.96
C ALA A 330 -27.53 -2.10 -13.63
N ARG A 331 -26.75 -1.33 -12.85
CA ARG A 331 -26.00 -0.17 -13.37
C ARG A 331 -24.87 -0.55 -14.32
N PHE A 332 -24.13 -1.61 -13.99
CA PHE A 332 -22.91 -1.99 -14.70
C PHE A 332 -23.11 -3.19 -15.65
N ASN A 333 -24.37 -3.59 -15.90
CA ASN A 333 -24.71 -4.73 -16.74
C ASN A 333 -23.96 -6.01 -16.30
N ILE A 334 -24.06 -6.32 -15.01
CA ILE A 334 -23.39 -7.48 -14.42
C ILE A 334 -24.26 -8.71 -14.62
N GLY A 335 -23.73 -9.72 -15.27
CA GLY A 335 -24.42 -11.00 -15.51
C GLY A 335 -24.11 -12.07 -14.46
N TRP A 336 -22.96 -11.92 -13.77
CA TRP A 336 -22.44 -12.92 -12.85
C TRP A 336 -21.81 -12.28 -11.61
N VAL A 337 -22.02 -12.91 -10.45
CA VAL A 337 -21.36 -12.56 -9.19
C VAL A 337 -20.53 -13.76 -8.74
N ILE A 338 -19.23 -13.55 -8.58
CA ILE A 338 -18.29 -14.53 -8.01
C ILE A 338 -18.07 -14.15 -6.55
N LEU A 339 -18.65 -14.94 -5.64
CA LEU A 339 -18.57 -14.70 -4.20
C LEU A 339 -17.66 -15.73 -3.54
N ASP A 340 -16.53 -15.27 -3.02
CA ASP A 340 -15.56 -16.08 -2.28
C ASP A 340 -15.61 -15.77 -0.76
N ALA A 341 -14.74 -16.43 0.00
CA ALA A 341 -14.66 -16.22 1.43
C ALA A 341 -14.29 -14.76 1.81
N ASN A 342 -13.56 -14.05 0.96
CA ASN A 342 -13.12 -12.66 1.16
C ASN A 342 -14.17 -11.63 0.72
N ARG A 343 -15.42 -11.85 1.13
CA ARG A 343 -16.60 -11.02 0.80
C ARG A 343 -16.86 -9.90 1.80
N PRO A 344 -17.58 -8.83 1.40
CA PRO A 344 -18.13 -7.87 2.35
C PRO A 344 -19.03 -8.54 3.39
N GLU A 345 -18.95 -8.06 4.63
CA GLU A 345 -19.74 -8.59 5.76
C GLU A 345 -21.26 -8.59 5.48
N GLY A 346 -21.76 -7.58 4.77
CA GLY A 346 -23.17 -7.49 4.37
C GLY A 346 -23.63 -8.60 3.42
N LEU A 347 -22.71 -9.34 2.81
CA LEU A 347 -23.00 -10.49 1.94
C LEU A 347 -22.71 -11.84 2.64
N ALA A 348 -22.40 -11.84 3.94
CA ALA A 348 -22.16 -13.07 4.70
C ALA A 348 -23.34 -14.05 4.61
N GLY A 349 -24.56 -13.56 4.84
CA GLY A 349 -25.78 -14.37 4.74
C GLY A 349 -26.06 -14.89 3.34
N LEU A 350 -25.74 -14.11 2.30
CA LEU A 350 -25.87 -14.55 0.90
C LEU A 350 -24.89 -15.70 0.58
N TYR A 351 -23.68 -15.68 1.13
CA TYR A 351 -22.72 -16.75 0.92
C TYR A 351 -23.13 -18.05 1.64
N GLU A 352 -23.64 -17.94 2.86
CA GLU A 352 -24.12 -19.09 3.63
C GLU A 352 -25.38 -19.68 3.01
N THR A 353 -26.31 -18.83 2.57
CA THR A 353 -27.58 -19.22 1.94
C THR A 353 -27.75 -18.51 0.60
N PRO A 354 -27.17 -19.02 -0.50
CA PRO A 354 -27.22 -18.36 -1.82
C PRO A 354 -28.63 -18.17 -2.38
N SER A 355 -29.59 -18.96 -1.90
CA SER A 355 -31.01 -18.86 -2.23
C SER A 355 -31.77 -17.81 -1.40
N SER A 356 -31.08 -17.03 -0.55
CA SER A 356 -31.72 -16.01 0.28
C SER A 356 -32.28 -14.83 -0.52
N VAL A 357 -31.88 -14.69 -1.78
CA VAL A 357 -32.38 -13.67 -2.70
C VAL A 357 -32.86 -14.32 -3.99
N THR A 358 -33.96 -13.81 -4.55
CA THR A 358 -34.60 -14.40 -5.73
C THR A 358 -33.98 -14.00 -7.05
N TRP A 359 -33.14 -12.95 -7.06
CA TRP A 359 -32.52 -12.41 -8.27
C TRP A 359 -31.11 -12.97 -8.56
N LEU A 360 -30.63 -13.90 -7.71
CA LEU A 360 -29.41 -14.66 -7.94
C LEU A 360 -29.71 -16.15 -7.96
N HIS A 361 -29.17 -16.85 -8.96
CA HIS A 361 -29.23 -18.30 -9.04
C HIS A 361 -27.82 -18.88 -8.86
N LEU A 362 -27.66 -19.81 -7.91
CA LEU A 362 -26.40 -20.52 -7.73
C LEU A 362 -26.21 -21.54 -8.86
N ALA A 363 -25.38 -21.21 -9.85
CA ALA A 363 -25.12 -22.09 -10.98
C ALA A 363 -24.05 -23.15 -10.67
N ARG A 364 -23.02 -22.79 -9.90
CA ARG A 364 -21.92 -23.70 -9.57
C ARG A 364 -21.23 -23.31 -8.25
N ARG A 365 -20.71 -24.32 -7.55
CA ARG A 365 -19.76 -24.18 -6.45
C ARG A 365 -18.41 -24.71 -6.93
N VAL A 366 -17.36 -23.94 -6.74
CA VAL A 366 -15.98 -24.30 -7.06
C VAL A 366 -15.19 -24.29 -5.76
N GLN A 367 -14.51 -25.39 -5.40
CA GLN A 367 -13.69 -25.40 -4.20
C GLN A 367 -12.31 -24.79 -4.47
N GLU A 368 -11.90 -23.86 -3.62
CA GLU A 368 -10.51 -23.38 -3.60
C GLU A 368 -9.60 -24.44 -2.95
N SER A 369 -8.31 -24.41 -3.27
CA SER A 369 -7.27 -25.28 -2.69
C SER A 369 -7.16 -25.22 -1.15
N ARG A 370 -7.76 -24.21 -0.51
CA ARG A 370 -7.82 -24.06 0.96
C ARG A 370 -9.09 -24.64 1.58
N GLY A 371 -9.97 -25.24 0.78
CA GLY A 371 -11.22 -25.86 1.22
C GLY A 371 -12.39 -24.88 1.41
N GLU A 372 -12.24 -23.63 0.98
CA GLU A 372 -13.32 -22.64 0.97
C GLU A 372 -14.06 -22.68 -0.39
N ASP A 373 -15.38 -22.52 -0.35
CA ASP A 373 -16.20 -22.52 -1.56
C ASP A 373 -16.16 -21.15 -2.25
N ILE A 374 -16.08 -21.15 -3.58
CA ILE A 374 -16.33 -20.00 -4.44
C ILE A 374 -17.67 -20.24 -5.14
N LEU A 375 -18.58 -19.29 -4.99
CA LEU A 375 -19.93 -19.37 -5.53
C LEU A 375 -20.00 -18.61 -6.85
N LEU A 376 -20.46 -19.28 -7.91
CA LEU A 376 -20.79 -18.66 -9.19
C LEU A 376 -22.30 -18.45 -9.24
N LEU A 377 -22.70 -17.19 -9.05
CA LEU A 377 -24.10 -16.77 -8.96
C LEU A 377 -24.48 -16.04 -10.24
N ARG A 378 -25.47 -16.56 -10.98
CA ARG A 378 -26.02 -15.90 -12.17
C ARG A 378 -27.04 -14.85 -11.75
N VAL A 379 -26.95 -13.66 -12.33
CA VAL A 379 -27.94 -12.60 -12.15
C VAL A 379 -29.16 -12.92 -13.01
N LEU A 380 -30.32 -13.02 -12.37
CA LEU A 380 -31.58 -13.26 -13.07
C LEU A 380 -32.22 -11.92 -13.49
N PRO A 381 -32.86 -11.87 -14.68
CA PRO A 381 -33.67 -10.72 -15.07
C PRO A 381 -34.83 -10.49 -14.10
N GLU A 382 -35.30 -9.25 -13.98
CA GLU A 382 -36.45 -8.96 -13.14
C GLU A 382 -37.69 -9.74 -13.60
N GLY A 383 -38.34 -10.45 -12.65
CA GLY A 383 -39.55 -11.22 -12.91
C GLY A 383 -39.32 -12.66 -13.39
N VAL A 384 -38.06 -13.13 -13.45
CA VAL A 384 -37.73 -14.53 -13.74
C VAL A 384 -37.42 -15.25 -12.42
N GLU A 385 -38.27 -16.21 -12.03
CA GLU A 385 -37.94 -17.13 -10.93
C GLU A 385 -36.91 -18.19 -11.40
N PRO A 386 -36.03 -18.66 -10.48
CA PRO A 386 -34.85 -19.48 -10.78
C PRO A 386 -35.11 -20.83 -11.43
#